data_AF-A0A202CC38-F1
#
_entry.id   AF-A0A202CC38-F1
#
_cell.length_a   1.000
_cell.length_b   1.000
_cell.length_c   1.000
_cell.angle_alpha   90.00
_cell.angle_beta   90.00
_cell.angle_gamma   90.00
#
_symmetry.space_group_name_H-M   'P 1'
#
loop_
_entity.id
_entity.type
_entity.pdbx_description
1 polymer ?
#
loop_
_entity_poly.entity_id
_entity_poly.type
_entity_poly.pdbx_seq_one_letter_code
_entity_poly.pdbx_strand_id
1 'polypeptide(L)'
;MKSKLILTALLSVSLMACAQETPKVKHKKAKTTANSGTKTVKFANAVDPICNMPTEADMKDTAVYKNKTYGFCSAYCKDEFKKNPEKYAKK
;
A
#
# COMPACT_ATOMS: atom_id res chain seq x y z
N MET A 1 60.78 -13.22 34.10
CA MET A 1 60.78 -13.28 32.61
C MET A 1 59.61 -12.39 32.17
N LYS A 2 59.79 -11.07 32.10
CA LYS A 2 60.42 -10.25 31.05
C LYS A 2 59.66 -10.32 29.71
N SER A 3 58.69 -9.43 29.63
CA SER A 3 58.03 -8.93 28.43
C SER A 3 58.97 -8.87 27.21
N LYS A 4 58.52 -9.40 26.08
CA LYS A 4 59.14 -9.15 24.77
C LYS A 4 58.20 -8.23 23.99
N LEU A 5 58.49 -6.95 24.12
CA LEU A 5 58.17 -5.92 23.15
C LEU A 5 59.05 -6.12 21.89
N ILE A 6 58.70 -5.41 20.82
CA ILE A 6 59.41 -5.17 19.53
C ILE A 6 58.70 -5.90 18.37
N LEU A 7 57.72 -5.28 17.70
CA LEU A 7 57.80 -4.15 16.75
C LEU A 7 58.17 -4.64 15.33
N THR A 8 57.19 -4.59 14.42
CA THR A 8 57.27 -4.44 12.95
C THR A 8 55.83 -4.61 12.44
N ALA A 9 55.02 -3.54 12.39
CA ALA A 9 54.97 -2.55 11.32
C ALA A 9 54.84 -3.22 9.94
N LEU A 10 53.68 -3.06 9.31
CA LEU A 10 53.48 -2.52 7.95
C LEU A 10 52.32 -3.18 7.20
N LEU A 11 51.48 -2.30 6.66
CA LEU A 11 50.63 -2.45 5.48
C LEU A 11 49.55 -3.53 5.50
N SER A 12 48.34 -3.08 5.78
CA SER A 12 47.26 -3.24 4.79
C SER A 12 46.19 -2.19 5.03
N VAL A 13 46.41 -1.01 4.44
CA VAL A 13 45.33 -0.10 4.05
C VAL A 13 44.44 -0.90 3.08
N SER A 14 43.31 -1.39 3.58
CA SER A 14 42.23 -1.85 2.72
C SER A 14 41.10 -0.85 2.87
N LEU A 15 41.11 0.18 2.01
CA LEU A 15 39.91 0.91 1.64
C LEU A 15 38.95 -0.10 1.00
N MET A 16 38.12 -0.77 1.79
CA MET A 16 36.92 -1.41 1.27
C MET A 16 35.74 -0.55 1.66
N ALA A 17 35.26 0.16 0.65
CA ALA A 17 34.08 1.00 0.69
C ALA A 17 32.88 0.28 1.30
N CYS A 18 32.32 0.85 2.36
CA CYS A 18 30.90 0.75 2.66
C CYS A 18 30.31 2.16 2.54
N ALA A 19 30.06 2.56 1.30
CA ALA A 19 29.09 3.59 1.02
C ALA A 19 27.70 2.98 1.15
N GLN A 20 26.81 3.73 1.82
CA GLN A 20 25.36 3.57 1.87
C GLN A 20 24.82 2.53 2.86
N GLU A 21 24.40 3.01 4.03
CA GLU A 21 23.10 2.62 4.58
C GLU A 21 22.38 3.87 5.09
N THR A 22 21.92 4.69 4.14
CA THR A 22 20.84 5.62 4.43
C THR A 22 19.62 4.80 4.85
N PRO A 23 18.89 5.20 5.90
CA PRO A 23 17.70 4.48 6.33
C PRO A 23 16.67 4.60 5.19
N LYS A 24 16.53 3.51 4.44
CA LYS A 24 15.36 3.30 3.57
C LYS A 24 14.15 3.34 4.48
N VAL A 25 13.51 4.50 4.54
CA VAL A 25 12.14 4.65 5.04
C VAL A 25 11.34 3.60 4.27
N LYS A 26 10.91 2.56 4.99
CA LYS A 26 10.06 1.52 4.46
C LYS A 26 8.72 2.17 4.15
N HIS A 27 8.60 2.78 2.97
CA HIS A 27 7.34 2.75 2.27
C HIS A 27 7.06 1.27 2.01
N LYS A 28 6.38 0.62 2.96
CA LYS A 28 5.49 -0.50 2.66
C LYS A 28 4.44 0.05 1.70
N LYS A 29 4.83 0.30 0.45
CA LYS A 29 3.93 0.27 -0.66
C LYS A 29 3.63 -1.21 -0.79
N ALA A 30 2.60 -1.65 -0.05
CA ALA A 30 1.93 -2.89 -0.34
C ALA A 30 1.53 -2.77 -1.80
N LYS A 31 2.36 -3.35 -2.66
CA LYS A 31 2.05 -3.64 -4.04
C LYS A 31 0.98 -4.72 -3.95
N THR A 32 -0.26 -4.29 -3.70
CA THR A 32 -1.40 -5.13 -3.96
C THR A 32 -1.37 -5.35 -5.45
N THR A 33 -0.96 -6.55 -5.82
CA THR A 33 -1.05 -7.11 -7.15
C THR A 33 -2.54 -7.12 -7.52
N ALA A 34 -3.04 -5.98 -7.98
CA ALA A 34 -4.32 -5.91 -8.67
C ALA A 34 -4.07 -6.57 -10.01
N ASN A 35 -4.32 -7.88 -10.04
CA ASN A 35 -4.46 -8.63 -11.25
C ASN A 35 -5.58 -7.94 -12.05
N SER A 36 -5.18 -7.08 -12.99
CA SER A 36 -6.03 -6.51 -14.03
C SER A 36 -6.43 -7.62 -15.00
N GLY A 37 -7.17 -8.59 -14.50
CA GLY A 37 -8.06 -9.38 -15.31
C GLY A 37 -9.31 -8.53 -15.50
N THR A 38 -9.69 -8.31 -16.74
CA THR A 38 -10.97 -7.77 -17.21
C THR A 38 -12.14 -8.61 -16.68
N LYS A 39 -12.40 -8.53 -15.37
CA LYS A 39 -13.65 -8.98 -14.76
C LYS A 39 -14.53 -7.75 -14.64
N THR A 40 -15.59 -7.71 -15.43
CA THR A 40 -16.72 -6.80 -15.22
C THR A 40 -17.26 -7.06 -13.82
N VAL A 41 -16.78 -6.31 -12.82
CA VAL A 41 -17.23 -6.46 -11.44
C VAL A 41 -18.56 -5.73 -11.34
N LYS A 42 -19.64 -6.49 -11.21
CA LYS A 42 -20.98 -5.91 -11.04
C LYS A 42 -21.11 -5.37 -9.62
N PHE A 43 -21.12 -4.04 -9.49
CA PHE A 43 -21.37 -3.37 -8.22
C PHE A 43 -22.86 -3.41 -7.86
N ALA A 44 -23.15 -3.44 -6.56
CA ALA A 44 -24.50 -3.40 -6.03
C ALA A 44 -25.13 -2.00 -6.10
N ASN A 45 -24.31 -0.97 -6.32
CA ASN A 45 -24.74 0.38 -6.59
C ASN A 45 -24.46 0.76 -8.05
N ALA A 46 -25.43 1.39 -8.70
CA ALA A 46 -25.26 1.98 -10.03
C ALA A 46 -24.64 3.39 -9.97
N VAL A 47 -24.73 4.03 -8.80
CA VAL A 47 -24.27 5.40 -8.53
C VAL A 47 -23.57 5.41 -7.18
N ASP A 48 -22.48 6.15 -7.05
CA ASP A 48 -21.79 6.41 -5.80
C ASP A 48 -22.72 7.16 -4.83
N PRO A 49 -23.05 6.61 -3.65
CA PRO A 49 -24.00 7.22 -2.73
C PRO A 49 -23.46 8.46 -1.99
N ILE A 50 -22.17 8.79 -2.14
CA ILE A 50 -21.53 9.96 -1.53
C ILE A 50 -21.58 11.16 -2.47
N CYS A 51 -21.15 10.98 -3.72
CA CYS A 51 -20.96 12.06 -4.69
C CYS A 51 -21.97 12.04 -5.85
N ASN A 52 -22.85 11.04 -5.91
CA ASN A 52 -23.84 10.83 -6.96
C ASN A 52 -23.26 10.65 -8.37
N MET A 53 -21.98 10.27 -8.49
CA MET A 53 -21.39 9.91 -9.78
C MET A 53 -21.76 8.48 -10.19
N PRO A 54 -21.90 8.18 -11.50
CA PRO A 54 -22.14 6.82 -11.96
C PRO A 54 -21.00 5.88 -11.56
N THR A 55 -21.37 4.67 -11.18
CA THR A 55 -20.41 3.62 -10.82
C THR A 55 -19.99 2.86 -12.08
N GLU A 56 -18.70 2.94 -12.41
CA GLU A 56 -18.08 2.27 -13.55
C GLU A 56 -17.56 0.88 -13.14
N ALA A 57 -17.57 -0.10 -14.05
CA ALA A 57 -17.10 -1.46 -13.76
C ALA A 57 -15.60 -1.55 -13.42
N ASP A 58 -14.82 -0.52 -13.77
CA ASP A 58 -13.38 -0.46 -13.57
C ASP A 58 -12.95 0.17 -12.24
N MET A 59 -13.90 0.54 -11.37
CA MET A 59 -13.60 1.16 -10.09
C MET A 59 -12.70 0.27 -9.22
N LYS A 60 -11.56 0.84 -8.79
CA LYS A 60 -10.59 0.18 -7.92
C LYS A 60 -10.94 0.35 -6.45
N ASP A 61 -11.63 1.43 -6.11
CA ASP A 61 -12.11 1.69 -4.77
C ASP A 61 -13.46 1.01 -4.56
N THR A 62 -13.44 -0.11 -3.83
CA THR A 62 -14.62 -0.92 -3.55
C THR A 62 -14.71 -1.27 -2.07
N ALA A 63 -15.92 -1.51 -1.57
CA ALA A 63 -16.14 -2.02 -0.21
C ALA A 63 -17.25 -3.06 -0.21
N VAL A 64 -17.09 -4.11 0.59
CA VAL A 64 -18.13 -5.13 0.77
C VAL A 64 -18.95 -4.78 2.01
N TYR A 65 -20.27 -4.70 1.86
CA TYR A 65 -21.21 -4.45 2.94
C TYR A 65 -22.45 -5.32 2.74
N LYS A 66 -22.89 -6.06 3.76
CA LYS A 66 -24.03 -7.00 3.70
C LYS A 66 -23.98 -7.94 2.47
N ASN A 67 -22.82 -8.55 2.23
CA ASN A 67 -22.55 -9.45 1.09
C ASN A 67 -22.74 -8.81 -0.30
N LYS A 68 -22.85 -7.48 -0.36
CA LYS A 68 -22.92 -6.69 -1.60
C LYS A 68 -21.60 -5.92 -1.76
N THR A 69 -21.05 -5.90 -2.97
CA THR A 69 -19.85 -5.12 -3.30
C THR A 69 -20.27 -3.76 -3.85
N TYR A 70 -19.86 -2.69 -3.19
CA TYR A 70 -20.10 -1.31 -3.59
C TYR A 70 -18.85 -0.73 -4.26
N GLY A 71 -19.04 -0.01 -5.36
CA GLY A 71 -17.99 0.74 -6.07
C GLY A 71 -18.07 2.22 -5.77
N PHE A 72 -16.91 2.86 -5.61
CA PHE A 72 -16.79 4.28 -5.27
C PHE A 72 -15.88 5.00 -6.25
N CYS A 73 -16.21 6.27 -6.53
CA CYS A 73 -15.46 7.11 -7.45
C CYS A 73 -14.05 7.44 -6.93
N SER A 74 -13.84 7.33 -5.62
CA SER A 74 -12.58 7.64 -4.95
C SER A 74 -12.46 6.92 -3.62
N ALA A 75 -11.21 6.83 -3.12
CA ALA A 75 -10.92 6.34 -1.78
C ALA A 75 -11.68 7.13 -0.69
N TYR A 76 -11.86 8.44 -0.88
CA TYR A 76 -12.63 9.29 0.04
C TYR A 76 -14.09 8.83 0.15
N CYS A 77 -14.77 8.57 -0.97
CA CYS A 77 -16.16 8.13 -0.97
C CYS A 77 -16.31 6.75 -0.33
N LYS A 78 -15.35 5.85 -0.58
CA LYS A 78 -15.27 4.54 0.10
C LYS A 78 -15.13 4.70 1.62
N ASP A 79 -14.28 5.61 2.09
CA ASP A 79 -14.03 5.79 3.51
C ASP A 79 -15.21 6.48 4.22
N GLU A 80 -15.88 7.44 3.58
CA GLU A 80 -17.14 7.99 4.09
C GLU A 80 -18.26 6.96 4.15
N PHE A 81 -18.37 6.11 3.13
CA PHE A 81 -19.31 5.00 3.15
C PHE A 81 -19.04 4.06 4.33
N LYS A 82 -17.78 3.72 4.62
CA LYS A 82 -17.43 2.86 5.76
C LYS A 82 -17.77 3.47 7.12
N LYS A 83 -17.79 4.80 7.25
CA LYS A 83 -18.17 5.46 8.51
C LYS A 83 -19.65 5.28 8.81
N ASN A 84 -20.51 5.35 7.79
CA ASN A 84 -21.97 5.24 7.95
C ASN A 84 -22.61 4.41 6.83
N PRO A 85 -22.26 3.11 6.70
CA PRO A 85 -22.70 2.31 5.56
C PRO A 85 -24.22 2.10 5.54
N GLU A 86 -24.87 2.09 6.70
CA GLU A 86 -26.33 1.98 6.81
C GLU A 86 -27.08 3.15 6.17
N LYS A 87 -26.51 4.35 6.23
CA LYS A 87 -27.09 5.56 5.65
C LYS A 87 -27.03 5.54 4.12
N TYR A 88 -25.97 4.96 3.57
CA TYR A 88 -25.63 5.03 2.15
C TYR A 88 -25.98 3.75 1.38
N ALA A 89 -26.02 2.61 2.05
CA ALA A 89 -26.45 1.34 1.48
C ALA A 89 -27.97 1.36 1.28
N LYS A 90 -28.42 1.92 0.15
CA LYS A 90 -29.81 1.78 -0.31
C LYS A 90 -30.13 0.28 -0.43
N LYS A 91 -31.28 -0.12 0.14
CA LYS A 91 -31.75 -1.52 0.17
C LYS A 91 -31.98 -2.06 -1.23
#